data_AF-A0A1L8XLN9-F1
#
_entry.id   AF-A0A1L8XLN9-F1
#
_cell.length_a   1.000
_cell.length_b   1.000
_cell.length_c   1.000
_cell.angle_alpha   90.00
_cell.angle_beta   90.00
_cell.angle_gamma   90.00
#
_symmetry.space_group_name_H-M   'P 1'
#
loop_
_entity.id
_entity.type
_entity.pdbx_description
1 polymer ?
#
loop_
_entity_poly.entity_id
_entity_poly.type
_entity_poly.pdbx_seq_one_letter_code
_entity_poly.pdbx_strand_id
1 'polypeptide(L)'
;MEIEKTNRMNALFEFYSTLLTEKQMNYMELYYADDFSLGEIAEEYQVSRQAVYDNIKRTGKILEDYEKKLHLFSNYIVREQALEQLMTYVTEHYPKDNELIGSIQQIQDIEE
;
A
#
# COMPACT_ATOMS: atom_id res chain seq x y z
N MET A 1 1.83 16.68 1.98
CA MET A 1 2.80 16.66 3.10
C MET A 1 2.39 15.82 4.32
N GLU A 2 1.17 15.94 4.89
CA GLU A 2 0.64 14.96 5.86
C GLU A 2 -0.16 13.84 5.15
N ILE A 3 -1.07 14.20 4.23
CA ILE A 3 -1.90 13.26 3.47
C ILE A 3 -1.06 12.29 2.62
N GLU A 4 -0.02 12.78 1.94
CA GLU A 4 0.90 11.92 1.16
C GLU A 4 1.65 10.90 2.02
N LYS A 5 1.96 11.24 3.28
CA LYS A 5 2.61 10.30 4.20
C LYS A 5 1.63 9.22 4.66
N THR A 6 0.37 9.59 4.90
CA THR A 6 -0.70 8.65 5.22
C THR A 6 -0.95 7.70 4.05
N ASN A 7 -1.11 8.21 2.82
CA ASN A 7 -1.34 7.37 1.65
C ASN A 7 -0.17 6.42 1.36
N ARG A 8 1.07 6.90 1.50
CA ARG A 8 2.25 6.04 1.37
C ARG A 8 2.24 4.95 2.43
N MET A 9 1.96 5.28 3.70
CA MET A 9 1.94 4.28 4.76
C MET A 9 0.84 3.23 4.55
N ASN A 10 -0.33 3.62 4.05
CA ASN A 10 -1.40 2.70 3.68
C ASN A 10 -0.93 1.71 2.61
N ALA A 11 -0.34 2.21 1.51
CA ALA A 11 0.18 1.35 0.47
C ALA A 11 1.27 0.41 1.01
N LEU A 12 2.24 0.92 1.79
CA LEU A 12 3.26 0.07 2.40
C LEU A 12 2.65 -0.99 3.33
N PHE A 13 1.59 -0.67 4.06
CA PHE A 13 0.88 -1.63 4.90
C PHE A 13 0.22 -2.72 4.04
N GLU A 14 -0.44 -2.38 2.93
CA GLU A 14 -1.02 -3.37 2.01
C GLU A 14 0.04 -4.34 1.48
N PHE A 15 1.21 -3.83 1.05
CA PHE A 15 2.29 -4.67 0.50
C PHE A 15 3.00 -5.54 1.56
N TYR A 16 3.08 -5.10 2.81
CA TYR A 16 3.97 -5.72 3.81
C TYR A 16 3.29 -6.14 5.12
N SER A 17 1.96 -6.00 5.25
CA SER A 17 1.18 -6.37 6.45
C SER A 17 1.47 -7.79 6.92
N THR A 18 1.58 -8.74 5.99
CA THR A 18 1.83 -10.16 6.25
C THR A 18 3.20 -10.46 6.87
N LEU A 19 4.15 -9.51 6.81
CA LEU A 19 5.47 -9.62 7.43
C LEU A 19 5.51 -9.08 8.87
N LEU A 20 4.44 -8.41 9.31
CA LEU A 20 4.32 -7.85 10.64
C LEU A 20 3.93 -8.93 11.66
N THR A 21 4.26 -8.68 12.93
CA THR A 21 3.66 -9.46 14.02
C THR A 21 2.18 -9.10 14.18
N GLU A 22 1.35 -10.01 14.68
CA GLU A 22 -0.09 -9.76 14.90
C GLU A 22 -0.35 -8.44 15.64
N LYS A 23 0.40 -8.14 16.71
CA LYS A 23 0.20 -6.91 17.48
C LYS A 23 0.51 -5.64 16.66
N GLN A 24 1.52 -5.69 15.79
CA GLN A 24 1.86 -4.58 14.91
C GLN A 24 0.80 -4.41 13.82
N MET A 25 0.37 -5.53 13.23
CA MET A 25 -0.67 -5.56 12.20
C MET A 25 -1.97 -4.99 12.73
N ASN A 26 -2.50 -5.51 13.84
CA ASN A 26 -3.79 -5.07 14.38
C ASN A 26 -3.82 -3.57 14.72
N TYR A 27 -2.73 -3.02 15.25
CA TYR A 27 -2.66 -1.59 15.59
C TYR A 27 -2.65 -0.72 14.34
N MET A 28 -1.98 -1.17 13.28
CA MET A 28 -1.95 -0.47 12.00
C MET A 28 -3.28 -0.58 11.27
N GLU A 29 -3.91 -1.76 11.28
CA GLU A 29 -5.22 -2.00 10.68
C GLU A 29 -6.30 -1.12 11.31
N LEU A 30 -6.43 -1.14 12.64
CA LEU A 30 -7.40 -0.30 13.33
C LEU A 30 -7.20 1.20 13.03
N TYR A 31 -5.94 1.64 12.93
CA TYR A 31 -5.62 3.05 12.72
C TYR A 31 -5.79 3.51 11.26
N TYR A 32 -5.40 2.67 10.29
CA TYR A 32 -5.33 3.05 8.86
C TYR A 32 -6.49 2.51 8.02
N ALA A 33 -7.08 1.38 8.39
CA ALA A 33 -8.20 0.76 7.68
C ALA A 33 -9.55 1.05 8.35
N ASP A 34 -9.61 0.99 9.69
CA ASP A 34 -10.86 1.17 10.44
C ASP A 34 -11.08 2.59 10.99
N ASP A 35 -10.14 3.52 10.74
CA ASP A 35 -10.17 4.93 11.19
C ASP A 35 -10.28 5.12 12.72
N PHE A 36 -9.83 4.14 13.53
CA PHE A 36 -9.81 4.28 14.99
C PHE A 36 -8.77 5.33 15.40
N SER A 37 -9.13 6.15 16.38
CA SER A 37 -8.18 7.01 17.06
C SER A 37 -7.23 6.22 17.95
N LEU A 38 -6.06 6.80 18.24
CA LEU A 38 -5.10 6.23 19.20
C LEU A 38 -5.71 6.02 20.60
N GLY A 39 -6.75 6.75 20.96
CA GLY A 39 -7.48 6.60 22.21
C GLY A 39 -8.35 5.36 22.21
N GLU A 40 -9.14 5.17 21.15
CA GLU A 40 -10.01 3.99 20.99
C GLU A 40 -9.19 2.69 20.97
N ILE A 41 -8.07 2.67 20.24
CA ILE A 41 -7.15 1.51 20.25
C ILE A 41 -6.57 1.29 21.65
N ALA A 42 -6.24 2.35 22.39
CA ALA A 42 -5.68 2.23 23.72
C ALA A 42 -6.69 1.65 24.72
N GLU A 43 -7.96 2.06 24.63
CA GLU A 43 -9.05 1.54 25.44
C GLU A 43 -9.32 0.05 25.13
N GLU A 44 -9.43 -0.31 23.85
CA GLU A 44 -9.69 -1.68 23.39
C GLU A 44 -8.62 -2.66 23.90
N TYR A 45 -7.35 -2.27 23.81
CA TYR A 45 -6.22 -3.11 24.23
C TYR A 45 -5.78 -2.90 25.68
N GLN A 46 -6.46 -2.05 26.45
CA GLN A 46 -6.12 -1.70 27.84
C GLN A 46 -4.66 -1.25 28.01
N VAL A 47 -4.16 -0.45 27.07
CA VAL A 47 -2.80 0.11 27.07
C VAL A 47 -2.85 1.64 27.14
N SER A 48 -1.69 2.29 27.27
CA SER A 48 -1.65 3.76 27.19
C SER A 48 -1.71 4.22 25.73
N ARG A 49 -2.33 5.38 25.49
CA ARG A 49 -2.31 6.07 24.18
C ARG A 49 -0.89 6.26 23.64
N GLN A 50 0.08 6.51 24.53
CA GLN A 50 1.48 6.64 24.16
C GLN A 50 2.07 5.31 23.64
N ALA A 51 1.70 4.17 24.26
CA ALA A 51 2.15 2.86 23.82
C ALA A 51 1.63 2.52 22.41
N VAL A 52 0.39 2.89 22.10
CA VAL A 52 -0.18 2.74 20.74
C VAL A 52 0.58 3.62 19.75
N TYR A 53 0.77 4.91 20.07
CA TYR A 53 1.51 5.85 19.23
C TYR A 53 2.93 5.34 18.91
N ASP A 54 3.66 4.91 19.94
CA ASP A 54 5.04 4.42 19.79
C ASP A 54 5.11 3.13 18.96
N ASN A 55 4.09 2.27 19.06
CA ASN A 55 3.99 1.07 18.25
C ASN A 55 3.76 1.42 16.78
N ILE A 56 2.73 2.19 16.44
CA ILE A 56 2.43 2.61 15.06
C ILE A 56 3.64 3.29 14.43
N LYS A 57 4.28 4.22 15.15
CA LYS A 57 5.48 4.92 14.67
C LYS A 57 6.65 3.97 14.41
N ARG A 58 6.85 2.95 15.24
CA ARG A 58 7.91 1.94 15.05
C ARG A 58 7.59 1.03 13.88
N THR A 59 6.34 0.58 13.77
CA THR A 59 5.86 -0.28 12.67
C THR A 59 5.99 0.44 11.33
N GLY A 60 5.66 1.74 11.26
CA GLY A 60 5.88 2.52 10.04
C GLY A 60 7.35 2.60 9.60
N LYS A 61 8.31 2.61 10.54
CA LYS A 61 9.74 2.51 10.18
C LYS A 61 10.10 1.12 9.64
N ILE A 62 9.52 0.07 10.19
CA ILE A 62 9.74 -1.31 9.72
C ILE A 62 9.24 -1.45 8.28
N LEU A 63 8.04 -0.93 7.98
CA LEU A 63 7.47 -0.91 6.63
C LEU A 63 8.36 -0.16 5.63
N GLU A 64 8.85 1.02 5.99
CA GLU A 64 9.80 1.77 5.15
C GLU A 64 11.12 1.02 4.94
N ASP A 65 11.60 0.28 5.95
CA ASP A 65 12.82 -0.52 5.82
C ASP A 65 12.60 -1.79 4.99
N TYR A 66 11.39 -2.36 4.96
CA TYR A 66 11.02 -3.37 3.97
C TYR A 66 11.02 -2.79 2.57
N GLU A 67 10.41 -1.62 2.36
CA GLU A 67 10.39 -0.98 1.03
C GLU A 67 11.80 -0.67 0.51
N LYS A 68 12.70 -0.18 1.35
CA LYS A 68 14.10 0.06 0.96
C LYS A 68 14.85 -1.20 0.53
N LYS A 69 14.39 -2.39 0.93
CA LYS A 69 15.06 -3.67 0.65
C LYS A 69 14.37 -4.45 -0.47
N LEU A 70 13.05 -4.39 -0.52
CA LEU A 70 12.22 -5.24 -1.38
C LEU A 70 11.66 -4.48 -2.58
N HIS A 71 11.49 -3.16 -2.46
CA HIS A 71 11.03 -2.27 -3.54
C HIS A 71 9.69 -2.68 -4.15
N LEU A 72 8.80 -3.37 -3.42
CA LEU A 72 7.57 -3.88 -4.01
C LEU A 72 6.64 -2.75 -4.45
N PHE A 73 6.44 -1.75 -3.59
CA PHE A 73 5.56 -0.62 -3.89
C PHE A 73 6.16 0.26 -5.00
N SER A 74 7.44 0.61 -4.91
CA SER A 74 8.09 1.41 -5.95
C SER A 74 8.12 0.71 -7.31
N ASN A 75 8.38 -0.60 -7.34
CA ASN A 75 8.31 -1.38 -8.59
C ASN A 75 6.89 -1.45 -9.14
N TYR A 76 5.86 -1.56 -8.28
CA TYR A 76 4.46 -1.50 -8.70
C TYR A 76 4.14 -0.18 -9.40
N ILE A 77 4.48 0.95 -8.80
CA ILE A 77 4.26 2.28 -9.40
C ILE A 77 4.95 2.40 -10.78
N VAL A 78 6.17 1.89 -10.91
CA VAL A 78 6.90 1.92 -12.19
C VAL A 78 6.22 1.03 -13.24
N ARG A 79 5.74 -0.16 -12.87
CA ARG A 79 5.03 -1.05 -13.80
C ARG A 79 3.69 -0.46 -14.24
N GLU A 80 2.92 0.09 -13.31
CA GLU A 80 1.66 0.79 -13.60
C GLU A 80 1.86 1.93 -14.62
N GLN A 81 2.85 2.79 -14.39
CA GLN A 81 3.17 3.88 -15.33
C GLN A 81 3.58 3.35 -16.71
N ALA A 82 4.34 2.25 -16.77
CA ALA A 82 4.75 1.65 -18.03
C ALA A 82 3.56 1.02 -18.78
N LEU A 83 2.65 0.36 -18.07
CA LEU A 83 1.43 -0.22 -18.64
C LEU A 83 0.48 0.87 -19.14
N GLU A 84 0.31 1.96 -18.40
CA GLU A 84 -0.50 3.11 -18.84
C GLU A 84 0.04 3.75 -20.12
N GLN A 85 1.36 3.94 -20.20
CA GLN A 85 2.03 4.45 -21.41
C GLN A 85 1.87 3.49 -22.60
N LEU A 86 2.02 2.18 -22.35
CA LEU A 86 1.85 1.15 -23.37
C LEU A 86 0.41 1.12 -23.88
N MET A 87 -0.57 1.16 -22.98
CA MET A 87 -2.00 1.17 -23.31
C MET A 87 -2.36 2.41 -24.13
N THR A 88 -1.83 3.58 -23.75
CA THR A 88 -1.98 4.82 -24.51
C THR A 88 -1.43 4.66 -25.93
N TYR A 89 -0.18 4.19 -26.06
CA TYR A 89 0.46 3.98 -27.35
C TYR A 89 -0.31 3.00 -28.23
N VAL A 90 -0.76 1.87 -27.68
CA VAL A 90 -1.51 0.85 -28.43
C VAL A 90 -2.88 1.39 -28.85
N THR A 91 -3.56 2.13 -27.99
CA THR A 91 -4.85 2.73 -28.33
C THR A 91 -4.72 3.77 -29.45
N GLU A 92 -3.64 4.55 -29.47
CA GLU A 92 -3.39 5.55 -30.51
C GLU A 92 -2.98 4.93 -31.86
N HIS A 93 -2.13 3.90 -31.84
CA HIS A 93 -1.53 3.35 -33.06
C HIS A 93 -2.22 2.09 -33.60
N TYR A 94 -2.85 1.30 -32.72
CA TYR A 94 -3.47 0.00 -33.04
C TYR A 94 -4.90 -0.12 -32.46
N PRO A 95 -5.80 0.87 -32.63
CA PRO A 95 -7.11 0.91 -31.97
C PRO A 95 -8.09 -0.23 -32.33
N LYS A 96 -7.77 -1.03 -33.35
CA LYS A 96 -8.61 -2.15 -33.80
C LYS A 96 -8.06 -3.52 -33.37
N ASP A 97 -6.88 -3.55 -32.76
CA ASP A 97 -6.25 -4.78 -32.29
C ASP A 97 -6.77 -5.12 -30.89
N ASN A 98 -8.00 -5.64 -30.84
CA ASN A 98 -8.67 -5.98 -29.59
C ASN A 98 -7.96 -7.10 -28.81
N GLU A 99 -7.17 -7.93 -29.49
CA GLU A 99 -6.40 -9.01 -28.86
C GLU A 99 -5.21 -8.43 -28.08
N LEU A 100 -4.47 -7.50 -28.69
CA LEU A 100 -3.38 -6.79 -28.01
C LEU A 100 -3.89 -5.93 -26.86
N ILE A 101 -4.95 -5.16 -27.07
CA ILE A 101 -5.59 -4.33 -26.03
C ILE A 101 -6.07 -5.22 -24.88
N GLY A 102 -6.74 -6.33 -25.18
CA GLY A 102 -7.21 -7.29 -24.17
C GLY A 102 -6.07 -7.93 -23.39
N SER A 103 -4.95 -8.24 -24.05
CA SER A 103 -3.76 -8.82 -23.39
C SER A 103 -3.11 -7.84 -22.42
N ILE A 104 -3.04 -6.55 -22.76
CA ILE A 104 -2.51 -5.51 -21.87
C ILE A 104 -3.44 -5.32 -20.66
N GLN A 105 -4.76 -5.26 -20.89
CA GLN A 105 -5.75 -5.16 -19.82
C GLN A 105 -5.65 -6.33 -18.84
N GLN A 106 -5.52 -7.57 -19.34
CA GLN A 106 -5.33 -8.74 -18.49
C GLN A 106 -4.09 -8.65 -17.59
N ILE A 107 -3.01 -8.01 -18.05
CA ILE A 107 -1.81 -7.81 -17.23
C ILE A 107 -2.08 -6.81 -16.11
N GLN A 108 -2.81 -5.72 -16.40
CA GLN A 108 -3.21 -4.74 -15.37
C GLN A 108 -4.10 -5.38 -14.31
N ASP A 109 -5.09 -6.18 -14.72
CA ASP A 109 -6.04 -6.83 -13.81
C ASP A 109 -5.38 -7.89 -12.89
N ILE A 110 -4.14 -8.34 -13.15
CA ILE A 110 -3.40 -9.27 -12.28
C ILE A 110 -2.74 -8.54 -11.10
N GLU A 111 -2.44 -7.25 -11.26
CA GLU A 111 -1.75 -6.46 -10.23
C GLU A 111 -2.70 -5.74 -9.26
N GLU A 112 -4.02 -5.73 -9.54
CA GLU A 112 -5.11 -5.31 -8.63
C GLU A 112 -5.59 -6.45 -7.70
#